data_AF-A0A2D0HKZ7-F1
#
_entry.id   AF-A0A2D0HKZ7-F1
#
_cell.length_a   1.000
_cell.length_b   1.000
_cell.length_c   1.000
_cell.angle_alpha   90.00
_cell.angle_beta   90.00
_cell.angle_gamma   90.00
#
_symmetry.space_group_name_H-M   'P 1'
#
loop_
_entity.id
_entity.type
_entity.pdbx_description
1 polymer ?
#
loop_
_entity_poly.entity_id
_entity_poly.type
_entity_poly.pdbx_seq_one_letter_code
_entity_poly.pdbx_strand_id
1 'polypeptide(L)'
;QAFATAPQNIYVADGEHVKVAAILPSGSKLAVGEQTKIQYQTVEGKPFQVLLAEHPENKLIPDWKITKGEDRIKIDAEGNVEALQPGDVTIQGTIPGLAAEKGFLFIDALGRVGAQDPDGTIHWDIVAMIVFFGISLYVSQMLSGQNSSGGNPQQDTVNKITPVIFSGMFLFFPLPAGVLMYMVIGNIFQTAQTYLLSREPLPEELQKIVETQEKEAAVTEQKALPFEPKSAKKKATGGS
;
A
#
# COMPACT_ATOMS: atom_id res chain seq x y z
N GLN A 1 -16.68 -39.87 -1.44
CA GLN A 1 -15.74 -39.61 -0.31
C GLN A 1 -15.73 -38.12 -0.10
N ALA A 2 -15.85 -37.65 1.15
CA ALA A 2 -15.81 -36.22 1.44
C ALA A 2 -14.52 -35.61 0.91
N PHE A 3 -14.63 -34.45 0.27
CA PHE A 3 -13.50 -33.72 -0.25
C PHE A 3 -13.12 -32.64 0.76
N ALA A 4 -11.84 -32.54 1.11
CA ALA A 4 -11.32 -31.51 2.00
C ALA A 4 -10.18 -30.75 1.31
N THR A 5 -10.17 -29.43 1.45
CA THR A 5 -9.06 -28.60 0.96
C THR A 5 -7.85 -28.71 1.89
N ALA A 6 -6.69 -28.25 1.43
CA ALA A 6 -5.56 -28.05 2.32
C ALA A 6 -5.94 -27.06 3.45
N PRO A 7 -5.60 -27.34 4.73
CA PRO A 7 -5.88 -26.42 5.83
C PRO A 7 -5.12 -25.10 5.66
N GLN A 8 -5.79 -23.98 5.90
CA GLN A 8 -5.22 -22.63 5.90
C GLN A 8 -5.30 -22.02 7.28
N ASN A 9 -4.30 -21.21 7.66
CA ASN A 9 -4.32 -20.48 8.92
C ASN A 9 -5.27 -19.28 8.80
N ILE A 10 -6.20 -19.17 9.75
CA ILE A 10 -7.01 -17.98 9.95
C ILE A 10 -6.80 -17.46 11.37
N TYR A 11 -6.96 -16.15 11.56
CA TYR A 11 -6.99 -15.57 12.89
C TYR A 11 -8.43 -15.56 13.40
N VAL A 12 -8.64 -16.06 14.62
CA VAL A 12 -9.96 -16.09 15.28
C VAL A 12 -10.06 -15.09 16.43
N ALA A 13 -8.93 -14.74 17.05
CA ALA A 13 -8.77 -13.62 17.98
C ALA A 13 -7.35 -13.01 17.87
N ASP A 14 -7.10 -11.90 18.57
CA ASP A 14 -5.78 -11.25 18.58
C ASP A 14 -4.73 -12.19 19.18
N GLY A 15 -3.77 -12.62 18.35
CA GLY A 15 -2.74 -13.59 18.73
C GLY A 15 -3.19 -15.06 18.68
N GLU A 16 -4.46 -15.33 18.36
CA GLU A 16 -5.00 -16.68 18.25
C GLU A 16 -5.30 -17.04 16.79
N HIS A 17 -4.61 -18.06 16.29
CA HIS A 17 -4.77 -18.56 14.94
C HIS A 17 -5.17 -20.05 14.94
N VAL A 18 -6.09 -20.40 14.04
CA VAL A 18 -6.57 -21.78 13.88
C VAL A 18 -6.45 -22.19 12.43
N LYS A 19 -6.10 -23.46 12.21
CA LYS A 19 -6.09 -24.06 10.87
C LYS A 19 -7.48 -24.54 10.51
N VAL A 20 -8.05 -23.98 9.45
CA VAL A 20 -9.37 -24.33 8.94
C VAL A 20 -9.27 -24.87 7.52
N ALA A 21 -10.00 -25.95 7.24
CA ALA A 21 -10.16 -26.52 5.91
C ALA A 21 -11.62 -26.43 5.47
N ALA A 22 -11.84 -26.20 4.18
CA ALA A 22 -13.16 -26.34 3.59
C ALA A 22 -13.43 -27.81 3.28
N ILE A 23 -14.60 -28.28 3.64
CA ILE A 23 -15.05 -29.66 3.48
C ILE A 23 -16.34 -29.65 2.67
N LEU A 24 -16.36 -30.51 1.66
CA LEU A 24 -17.53 -30.83 0.87
C LEU A 24 -17.96 -32.27 1.21
N PRO A 25 -18.99 -32.47 2.06
CA PRO A 25 -19.37 -33.80 2.55
C PRO A 25 -19.74 -34.78 1.42
N SER A 26 -20.41 -34.28 0.38
CA SER A 26 -20.80 -35.06 -0.81
C SER A 26 -19.61 -35.44 -1.71
N GLY A 27 -18.43 -34.84 -1.49
CA GLY A 27 -17.26 -35.01 -2.34
C GLY A 27 -17.23 -34.07 -3.55
N SER A 28 -16.15 -34.13 -4.33
CA SER A 28 -15.90 -33.20 -5.46
C SER A 28 -16.70 -33.52 -6.75
N LYS A 29 -17.55 -34.55 -6.72
CA LYS A 29 -18.40 -34.95 -7.84
C LYS A 29 -19.85 -34.91 -7.37
N LEU A 30 -20.63 -34.00 -7.95
CA LEU A 30 -22.04 -33.81 -7.65
C LEU A 30 -22.86 -34.25 -8.86
N ALA A 31 -23.97 -34.94 -8.64
CA ALA A 31 -24.96 -35.16 -9.69
C ALA A 31 -25.71 -33.86 -10.00
N VAL A 32 -26.18 -33.70 -11.24
CA VAL A 32 -27.02 -32.55 -11.61
C VAL A 32 -28.32 -32.58 -10.79
N GLY A 33 -28.65 -31.47 -10.15
CA GLY A 33 -29.75 -31.32 -9.19
C GLY A 33 -29.39 -31.67 -7.75
N GLU A 34 -28.17 -32.15 -7.47
CA GLU A 34 -27.71 -32.40 -6.11
C GLU A 34 -27.34 -31.09 -5.40
N GLN A 35 -27.78 -30.96 -4.15
CA GLN A 35 -27.44 -29.86 -3.27
C GLN A 35 -26.47 -30.32 -2.19
N THR A 36 -25.39 -29.57 -2.01
CA THR A 36 -24.41 -29.82 -0.94
C THR A 36 -24.05 -28.52 -0.26
N LYS A 37 -23.61 -28.58 0.99
CA LYS A 37 -23.18 -27.40 1.74
C LYS A 37 -21.68 -27.45 1.95
N ILE A 38 -21.00 -26.37 1.58
CA ILE A 38 -19.58 -26.20 1.92
C ILE A 38 -19.53 -25.88 3.42
N GLN A 39 -18.77 -26.69 4.16
CA GLN A 39 -18.58 -26.51 5.59
C GLN A 39 -17.11 -26.20 5.87
N TYR A 40 -16.86 -25.40 6.89
CA TYR A 40 -15.51 -25.14 7.38
C TYR A 40 -15.31 -25.87 8.70
N GLN A 41 -14.19 -26.57 8.83
CA GLN A 41 -13.83 -27.31 10.03
C GLN A 41 -12.37 -27.08 10.38
N THR A 42 -12.06 -27.05 11.68
CA THR A 42 -10.68 -27.04 12.14
C THR A 42 -10.01 -28.39 11.89
N VAL A 43 -8.68 -28.42 11.94
CA VAL A 43 -7.90 -29.67 11.94
C VAL A 43 -8.25 -30.60 13.11
N GLU A 44 -8.81 -30.06 14.19
CA GLU A 44 -9.27 -30.80 15.37
C GLU A 44 -10.70 -31.33 15.22
N GLY A 45 -11.37 -31.00 14.13
CA GLY A 45 -12.74 -31.42 13.87
C GLY A 45 -13.82 -30.47 14.42
N LYS A 46 -13.47 -29.28 14.91
CA LYS A 46 -14.46 -28.31 15.38
C LYS A 46 -15.13 -27.58 14.20
N PRO A 47 -16.47 -27.51 14.12
CA PRO A 47 -17.16 -26.72 13.10
C PRO A 47 -16.87 -25.23 13.25
N PHE A 48 -16.74 -24.53 12.13
CA PHE A 48 -16.45 -23.08 12.12
C PHE A 48 -17.53 -22.23 12.81
N GLN A 49 -18.80 -22.67 12.80
CA GLN A 49 -19.88 -21.97 13.51
C GLN A 49 -19.68 -21.97 15.04
N VAL A 50 -19.05 -23.01 15.58
CA VAL A 50 -18.74 -23.08 17.01
C VAL A 50 -17.59 -22.12 17.34
N LEU A 51 -16.57 -22.05 16.49
CA LEU A 51 -15.49 -21.06 16.63
C LEU A 51 -16.00 -19.61 16.55
N LEU A 52 -16.93 -19.33 15.64
CA LEU A 52 -17.59 -18.03 15.53
C LEU A 52 -18.40 -17.69 16.80
N ALA A 53 -19.03 -18.69 17.43
CA ALA A 53 -19.78 -18.51 18.66
C ALA A 53 -18.87 -18.30 19.88
N GLU A 54 -17.63 -18.84 19.86
CA GLU A 54 -16.60 -18.57 20.88
C GLU A 54 -16.05 -17.14 20.77
N HIS A 55 -16.13 -16.50 19.60
CA HIS A 55 -15.64 -15.14 19.33
C HIS A 55 -16.71 -14.25 18.64
N PRO A 56 -17.83 -13.93 19.31
CA PRO A 56 -18.94 -13.17 18.73
C PRO A 56 -18.56 -11.73 18.31
N GLU A 57 -17.48 -11.19 18.86
CA GLU A 57 -16.92 -9.89 18.49
C GLU A 57 -16.35 -9.85 17.06
N ASN A 58 -16.01 -11.00 16.47
CA ASN A 58 -15.33 -11.09 15.18
C ASN A 58 -16.28 -11.56 14.08
N LYS A 59 -16.64 -10.66 13.16
CA LYS A 59 -17.50 -10.95 12.01
C LYS A 59 -16.71 -11.64 10.88
N LEU A 60 -16.35 -12.91 11.08
CA LEU A 60 -15.69 -13.71 10.05
C LEU A 60 -16.74 -14.36 9.15
N ILE A 61 -17.41 -13.56 8.32
CA ILE A 61 -18.43 -14.04 7.37
C ILE A 61 -17.71 -14.49 6.09
N PRO A 62 -17.75 -15.79 5.73
CA PRO A 62 -17.14 -16.26 4.50
C PRO A 62 -17.92 -15.73 3.29
N ASP A 63 -17.20 -15.23 2.29
CA ASP A 63 -17.76 -14.84 1.00
C ASP A 63 -17.41 -15.90 -0.07
N TRP A 64 -18.34 -16.16 -0.98
CA TRP A 64 -18.20 -17.20 -1.99
C TRP A 64 -18.23 -16.62 -3.39
N LYS A 65 -17.22 -16.96 -4.18
CA LYS A 65 -17.11 -16.54 -5.59
C LYS A 65 -16.88 -17.73 -6.51
N ILE A 66 -17.69 -17.85 -7.55
CA ILE A 66 -17.47 -18.82 -8.62
C ILE A 66 -16.44 -18.23 -9.58
N THR A 67 -15.31 -18.90 -9.78
CA THR A 67 -14.23 -18.43 -10.67
C THR A 67 -14.27 -19.12 -12.04
N LYS A 68 -14.93 -20.28 -12.14
CA LYS A 68 -15.11 -21.01 -13.39
C LYS A 68 -16.43 -21.78 -13.36
N GLY A 69 -17.22 -21.67 -14.43
CA GLY A 69 -18.47 -22.43 -14.58
C GLY A 69 -19.67 -21.83 -13.86
N GLU A 70 -19.80 -20.50 -13.87
CA GLU A 70 -20.89 -19.74 -13.25
C GLU A 70 -22.28 -20.19 -13.72
N ASP A 71 -22.41 -20.59 -14.99
CA ASP A 71 -23.68 -21.09 -15.55
C ASP A 71 -24.03 -22.53 -15.11
N ARG A 72 -23.10 -23.22 -14.44
CA ARG A 72 -23.21 -24.65 -14.13
C ARG A 72 -23.50 -24.94 -12.67
N ILE A 73 -23.30 -23.95 -11.80
CA ILE A 73 -23.49 -24.10 -10.38
C ILE A 73 -24.11 -22.84 -9.81
N LYS A 74 -24.97 -23.00 -8.83
CA LYS A 74 -25.48 -21.89 -8.03
C LYS A 74 -24.94 -22.04 -6.61
N ILE A 75 -24.42 -20.94 -6.05
CA ILE A 75 -24.02 -20.86 -4.66
C ILE A 75 -24.84 -19.76 -3.97
N ASP A 76 -25.36 -20.03 -2.79
CA ASP A 76 -26.02 -19.02 -1.96
C ASP A 76 -25.07 -18.39 -0.93
N ALA A 77 -25.57 -17.35 -0.26
CA ALA A 77 -24.83 -16.64 0.79
C ALA A 77 -24.49 -17.54 2.00
N GLU A 78 -25.19 -18.65 2.19
CA GLU A 78 -24.95 -19.60 3.27
C GLU A 78 -23.97 -20.73 2.88
N GLY A 79 -23.47 -20.72 1.64
CA GLY A 79 -22.53 -21.71 1.11
C GLY A 79 -23.19 -23.02 0.68
N ASN A 80 -24.51 -23.05 0.45
CA ASN A 80 -25.17 -24.16 -0.22
C ASN A 80 -24.95 -24.05 -1.74
N VAL A 81 -24.62 -25.19 -2.31
CA VAL A 81 -24.17 -25.34 -3.69
C VAL A 81 -25.15 -26.27 -4.40
N GLU A 82 -25.70 -25.81 -5.51
CA GLU A 82 -26.60 -26.58 -6.37
C GLU A 82 -25.97 -26.78 -7.75
N ALA A 83 -25.78 -28.04 -8.14
CA ALA A 83 -25.24 -28.39 -9.46
C ALA A 83 -26.35 -28.30 -10.53
N LEU A 84 -26.22 -27.37 -11.48
CA LEU A 84 -27.22 -27.14 -12.54
C LEU A 84 -26.89 -27.86 -13.83
N GLN A 85 -25.60 -27.99 -14.17
CA GLN A 85 -25.16 -28.59 -15.44
C GLN A 85 -23.89 -29.43 -15.27
N PRO A 86 -23.66 -30.43 -16.14
CA PRO A 86 -22.40 -31.18 -16.15
C PRO A 86 -21.20 -30.31 -16.55
N GLY A 87 -20.06 -30.53 -15.88
CA GLY A 87 -18.76 -29.98 -16.25
C GLY A 87 -17.92 -29.52 -15.06
N ASP A 88 -16.71 -29.04 -15.33
CA ASP A 88 -15.81 -28.57 -14.28
C ASP A 88 -16.20 -27.17 -13.80
N VAL A 89 -16.12 -26.99 -12.48
CA VAL A 89 -16.44 -25.76 -11.77
C VAL A 89 -15.34 -25.48 -10.75
N THR A 90 -15.08 -24.20 -10.48
CA THR A 90 -14.15 -23.79 -9.42
C THR A 90 -14.82 -22.74 -8.55
N ILE A 91 -14.88 -23.02 -7.26
CA ILE A 91 -15.45 -22.15 -6.23
C ILE A 91 -14.30 -21.69 -5.35
N GLN A 92 -14.24 -20.39 -5.07
CA GLN A 92 -13.33 -19.78 -4.13
C GLN A 92 -14.13 -19.25 -2.94
N GLY A 93 -13.80 -19.73 -1.75
CA GLY A 93 -14.31 -19.18 -0.49
C GLY A 93 -13.25 -18.29 0.16
N THR A 94 -13.61 -17.05 0.47
CA THR A 94 -12.74 -16.07 1.11
C THR A 94 -13.24 -15.83 2.53
N ILE A 95 -12.39 -16.08 3.52
CA ILE A 95 -12.65 -15.69 4.91
C ILE A 95 -11.92 -14.38 5.16
N PRO A 96 -12.61 -13.28 5.48
CA PRO A 96 -11.96 -12.00 5.77
C PRO A 96 -11.08 -12.12 7.03
N GLY A 97 -9.98 -11.36 7.10
CA GLY A 97 -9.11 -11.36 8.28
C GLY A 97 -9.71 -10.54 9.43
N LEU A 98 -9.33 -10.85 10.68
CA LEU A 98 -9.80 -10.11 11.87
C LEU A 98 -9.61 -8.60 11.81
N ALA A 99 -8.49 -8.16 11.24
CA ALA A 99 -8.14 -6.75 11.15
C ALA A 99 -8.78 -6.03 9.95
N ALA A 100 -9.59 -6.74 9.14
CA ALA A 100 -10.23 -6.13 7.97
C ALA A 100 -11.18 -4.99 8.38
N GLU A 101 -11.91 -5.15 9.50
CA GLU A 101 -12.88 -4.18 10.01
C GLU A 101 -12.46 -3.51 11.33
N LYS A 102 -11.28 -3.82 11.87
CA LYS A 102 -10.80 -3.19 13.11
C LYS A 102 -10.31 -1.76 12.83
N GLY A 103 -10.90 -0.79 13.50
CA GLY A 103 -10.40 0.58 13.53
C GLY A 103 -9.23 0.77 14.50
N PHE A 104 -8.39 1.77 14.23
CA PHE A 104 -7.28 2.15 15.12
C PHE A 104 -7.01 3.66 15.02
N LEU A 105 -6.92 4.33 16.19
CA LEU A 105 -6.90 5.78 16.32
C LEU A 105 -8.10 6.44 15.61
N PHE A 106 -7.87 7.09 14.47
CA PHE A 106 -8.86 7.81 13.68
C PHE A 106 -9.22 7.08 12.37
N ILE A 107 -8.68 5.86 12.17
CA ILE A 107 -8.98 5.00 11.03
C ILE A 107 -10.12 4.07 11.42
N ASP A 108 -11.16 3.99 10.61
CA ASP A 108 -12.33 3.16 10.91
C ASP A 108 -12.07 1.66 10.65
N ALA A 109 -11.23 1.33 9.66
CA ALA A 109 -10.88 -0.04 9.31
C ALA A 109 -9.46 -0.15 8.73
N LEU A 110 -8.57 -0.85 9.45
CA LEU A 110 -7.16 -1.02 9.08
C LEU A 110 -6.98 -1.76 7.75
N GLY A 111 -7.85 -2.71 7.44
CA GLY A 111 -7.78 -3.47 6.19
C GLY A 111 -8.47 -2.79 5.00
N ARG A 112 -9.16 -1.66 5.21
CA ARG A 112 -9.86 -0.96 4.14
C ARG A 112 -8.87 -0.42 3.11
N VAL A 113 -9.24 -0.53 1.84
CA VAL A 113 -8.41 -0.15 0.71
C VAL A 113 -9.14 0.91 -0.09
N GLY A 114 -8.51 2.07 -0.25
CA GLY A 114 -9.06 3.15 -1.08
C GLY A 114 -9.92 4.13 -0.32
N ALA A 115 -9.93 5.36 -0.84
CA ALA A 115 -10.73 6.46 -0.31
C ALA A 115 -12.20 6.38 -0.74
N GLN A 116 -12.56 5.47 -1.65
CA GLN A 116 -13.91 5.32 -2.19
C GLN A 116 -14.26 3.85 -2.26
N ASP A 117 -15.43 3.50 -1.74
CA ASP A 117 -16.01 2.16 -1.90
C ASP A 117 -16.67 2.01 -3.28
N PRO A 118 -16.94 0.78 -3.73
CA PRO A 118 -17.68 0.51 -4.97
C PRO A 118 -19.09 1.13 -5.02
N ASP A 119 -19.65 1.49 -3.87
CA ASP A 119 -20.96 2.13 -3.71
C ASP A 119 -20.91 3.68 -3.79
N GLY A 120 -19.70 4.26 -3.88
CA GLY A 120 -19.47 5.70 -3.92
C GLY A 120 -19.30 6.37 -2.55
N THR A 121 -19.29 5.62 -1.45
CA THR A 121 -19.01 6.17 -0.11
C THR A 121 -17.55 6.62 -0.01
N ILE A 122 -17.32 7.85 0.44
CA ILE A 122 -15.97 8.43 0.58
C ILE A 122 -15.48 8.30 2.03
N HIS A 123 -14.32 7.67 2.18
CA HIS A 123 -13.61 7.47 3.45
C HIS A 123 -12.67 8.62 3.72
N TRP A 124 -13.18 9.61 4.46
CA TRP A 124 -12.44 10.84 4.78
C TRP A 124 -11.23 10.61 5.69
N ASP A 125 -11.24 9.56 6.50
CA ASP A 125 -10.09 9.11 7.29
C ASP A 125 -8.91 8.72 6.37
N ILE A 126 -9.16 7.95 5.32
CA ILE A 126 -8.15 7.53 4.33
C ILE A 126 -7.67 8.74 3.50
N VAL A 127 -8.59 9.61 3.06
CA VAL A 127 -8.22 10.84 2.33
C VAL A 127 -7.30 11.72 3.18
N ALA A 128 -7.68 11.97 4.43
CA ALA A 128 -6.88 12.76 5.37
C ALA A 128 -5.50 12.13 5.58
N MET A 129 -5.40 10.81 5.66
CA MET A 129 -4.12 10.11 5.75
C MET A 129 -3.25 10.27 4.52
N ILE A 130 -3.79 10.17 3.32
CA ILE A 130 -3.03 10.32 2.08
C ILE A 130 -2.47 11.75 1.99
N VAL A 131 -3.28 12.75 2.34
CA VAL A 131 -2.83 14.15 2.40
C VAL A 131 -1.74 14.32 3.46
N PHE A 132 -1.93 13.78 4.67
CA PHE A 132 -0.95 13.86 5.74
C PHE A 132 0.35 13.13 5.40
N PHE A 133 0.27 11.98 4.73
CA PHE A 133 1.41 11.24 4.20
C PHE A 133 2.22 12.11 3.23
N GLY A 134 1.56 12.73 2.25
CA GLY A 134 2.19 13.63 1.28
C GLY A 134 2.88 14.82 1.95
N ILE A 135 2.23 15.45 2.92
CA ILE A 135 2.82 16.53 3.72
C ILE A 135 4.03 16.02 4.50
N SER A 136 3.94 14.86 5.16
CA SER A 136 5.06 14.29 5.94
C SER A 136 6.28 14.02 5.07
N LEU A 137 6.07 13.49 3.86
CA LEU A 137 7.13 13.24 2.89
C LEU A 137 7.76 14.54 2.41
N TYR A 138 6.94 15.54 2.11
CA TYR A 138 7.42 16.86 1.69
C TYR A 138 8.30 17.51 2.77
N VAL A 139 7.86 17.46 4.03
CA VAL A 139 8.64 17.96 5.17
C VAL A 139 9.94 17.16 5.35
N SER A 140 9.87 15.83 5.26
CA SER A 140 11.04 14.95 5.35
C SER A 140 12.08 15.27 4.28
N GLN A 141 11.65 15.49 3.05
CA GLN A 141 12.53 15.86 1.93
C GLN A 141 13.08 17.27 2.06
N MET A 142 12.32 18.21 2.63
CA MET A 142 12.84 19.56 2.90
C MET A 142 13.99 19.51 3.91
N LEU A 143 13.87 18.70 4.96
CA LEU A 143 14.90 18.52 5.98
C LEU A 143 16.09 17.69 5.48
N SER A 144 15.84 16.64 4.69
CA SER A 144 16.90 15.75 4.17
C SER A 144 17.60 16.32 2.92
N GLY A 145 16.88 17.11 2.12
CA GLY A 145 17.38 17.74 0.89
C GLY A 145 18.36 18.88 1.14
N GLN A 146 18.44 19.39 2.37
CA GLN A 146 19.42 20.40 2.78
C GLN A 146 20.88 19.95 2.59
N ASN A 147 21.14 18.64 2.56
CA ASN A 147 22.47 18.06 2.34
C ASN A 147 22.71 17.59 0.90
N SER A 148 21.71 17.71 0.01
CA SER A 148 21.80 17.27 -1.39
C SER A 148 22.05 18.42 -2.38
N SER A 149 22.47 19.58 -1.87
CA SER A 149 22.75 20.84 -2.56
C SER A 149 23.99 20.80 -3.46
N GLY A 150 24.16 19.72 -4.24
CA GLY A 150 25.08 19.65 -5.39
C GLY A 150 24.58 20.42 -6.62
N GLY A 151 23.78 21.47 -6.43
CA GLY A 151 23.39 22.45 -7.46
C GLY A 151 22.61 21.94 -8.67
N ASN A 152 22.11 20.69 -8.69
CA ASN A 152 21.37 20.15 -9.83
C ASN A 152 19.86 20.46 -9.74
N PRO A 153 19.32 21.39 -10.56
CA PRO A 153 17.92 21.81 -10.49
C PRO A 153 16.94 20.66 -10.81
N GLN A 154 17.39 19.64 -11.54
CA GLN A 154 16.57 18.50 -11.89
C GLN A 154 16.33 17.58 -10.70
N GLN A 155 17.33 17.38 -9.82
CA GLN A 155 17.17 16.60 -8.60
C GLN A 155 16.23 17.31 -7.61
N ASP A 156 16.35 18.63 -7.47
CA ASP A 156 15.45 19.42 -6.62
C ASP A 156 14.00 19.37 -7.08
N THR A 157 13.79 19.41 -8.40
CA THR A 157 12.46 19.30 -9.00
C THR A 157 11.86 17.92 -8.75
N VAL A 158 12.65 16.84 -8.96
CA VAL A 158 12.22 15.47 -8.68
C VAL A 158 11.87 15.30 -7.20
N ASN A 159 12.71 15.83 -6.30
CA ASN A 159 12.45 15.78 -4.87
C ASN A 159 11.09 16.43 -4.56
N LYS A 160 10.85 17.68 -4.97
CA LYS A 160 9.59 18.38 -4.68
C LYS A 160 8.33 17.71 -5.26
N ILE A 161 8.45 17.08 -6.43
CA ILE A 161 7.30 16.49 -7.13
C ILE A 161 6.98 15.08 -6.63
N THR A 162 7.98 14.31 -6.17
CA THR A 162 7.82 12.91 -5.78
C THR A 162 6.75 12.67 -4.70
N PRO A 163 6.65 13.46 -3.60
CA PRO A 163 5.59 13.30 -2.60
C PRO A 163 4.20 13.46 -3.19
N VAL A 164 4.03 14.38 -4.13
CA VAL A 164 2.76 14.64 -4.80
C VAL A 164 2.41 13.47 -5.72
N ILE A 165 3.39 12.93 -6.46
CA ILE A 165 3.19 11.75 -7.30
C ILE A 165 2.77 10.55 -6.46
N PHE A 166 3.48 10.22 -5.38
CA PHE A 166 3.13 9.06 -4.55
C PHE A 166 1.78 9.23 -3.84
N SER A 167 1.48 10.43 -3.36
CA SER A 167 0.17 10.72 -2.76
C SER A 167 -0.96 10.60 -3.79
N GLY A 168 -0.75 11.12 -5.00
CA GLY A 168 -1.71 11.01 -6.10
C GLY A 168 -1.89 9.56 -6.56
N MET A 169 -0.80 8.79 -6.64
CA MET A 169 -0.84 7.37 -6.97
C MET A 169 -1.71 6.59 -5.99
N PHE A 170 -1.65 6.88 -4.68
CA PHE A 170 -2.49 6.20 -3.68
C PHE A 170 -3.98 6.52 -3.77
N LEU A 171 -4.38 7.57 -4.52
CA LEU A 171 -5.79 7.80 -4.83
C LEU A 171 -6.31 6.86 -5.92
N PHE A 172 -5.46 6.41 -6.85
CA PHE A 172 -5.84 5.52 -7.96
C PHE A 172 -5.44 4.06 -7.74
N PHE A 173 -4.33 3.83 -7.03
CA PHE A 173 -3.78 2.55 -6.63
C PHE A 173 -3.65 2.53 -5.11
N PRO A 174 -4.78 2.41 -4.40
CA PRO A 174 -4.76 2.55 -2.97
C PRO A 174 -4.10 1.37 -2.28
N LEU A 175 -3.39 1.68 -1.21
CA LEU A 175 -2.87 0.69 -0.27
C LEU A 175 -3.84 0.52 0.90
N PRO A 176 -3.80 -0.62 1.60
CA PRO A 176 -4.59 -0.79 2.82
C PRO A 176 -4.26 0.30 3.86
N ALA A 177 -5.26 0.82 4.56
CA ALA A 177 -5.13 1.93 5.49
C ALA A 177 -4.07 1.68 6.57
N GLY A 178 -4.00 0.45 7.10
CA GLY A 178 -2.98 0.06 8.08
C GLY A 178 -1.55 0.17 7.54
N VAL A 179 -1.33 -0.14 6.26
CA VAL A 179 -0.01 0.01 5.62
C VAL A 179 0.33 1.49 5.44
N LEU A 180 -0.63 2.31 4.99
CA LEU A 180 -0.45 3.77 4.90
C LEU A 180 -0.08 4.36 6.26
N MET A 181 -0.74 3.93 7.33
CA MET A 181 -0.48 4.42 8.68
C MET A 181 0.94 4.08 9.15
N TYR A 182 1.36 2.83 8.93
CA TYR A 182 2.72 2.39 9.21
C TYR A 182 3.75 3.30 8.53
N MET A 183 3.56 3.59 7.24
CA MET A 183 4.49 4.43 6.48
C MET A 183 4.53 5.87 7.01
N VAL A 184 3.37 6.45 7.31
CA VAL A 184 3.28 7.79 7.89
C VAL A 184 4.04 7.88 9.21
N ILE A 185 3.80 6.92 10.12
CA ILE A 185 4.47 6.89 11.42
C ILE A 185 5.98 6.73 11.24
N GLY A 186 6.40 5.81 10.36
CA GLY A 186 7.81 5.62 10.01
C GLY A 186 8.46 6.91 9.50
N ASN A 187 7.81 7.63 8.59
CA ASN A 187 8.29 8.90 8.05
C ASN A 187 8.45 9.95 9.16
N ILE A 188 7.52 10.06 10.10
CA ILE A 188 7.61 11.01 11.23
C ILE A 188 8.83 10.69 12.10
N PHE A 189 9.01 9.42 12.47
CA PHE A 189 10.18 9.02 13.28
C PHE A 189 11.49 9.26 12.54
N GLN A 190 11.57 8.90 11.25
CA GLN A 190 12.74 9.16 10.43
C GLN A 190 13.02 10.66 10.34
N THR A 191 12.00 11.48 10.08
CA THR A 191 12.13 12.93 10.00
C THR A 191 12.60 13.52 11.32
N ALA A 192 12.07 13.04 12.44
CA ALA A 192 12.50 13.47 13.77
C ALA A 192 13.96 13.10 14.05
N GLN A 193 14.39 11.89 13.68
CA GLN A 193 15.80 11.47 13.78
C GLN A 193 16.71 12.35 12.92
N THR A 194 16.34 12.59 11.65
CA THR A 194 17.07 13.48 10.75
C THR A 194 17.14 14.91 11.29
N TYR A 195 16.02 15.41 11.83
CA TYR A 195 15.97 16.75 12.42
C TYR A 195 16.91 16.88 13.62
N LEU A 196 16.91 15.89 14.53
CA LEU A 196 17.82 15.88 15.67
C LEU A 196 19.29 15.77 15.25
N LEU A 197 19.61 14.88 14.30
CA LEU A 197 20.98 14.73 13.78
C LEU A 197 21.47 15.98 13.03
N SER A 198 20.59 16.67 12.29
CA SER A 198 20.94 17.90 11.57
C SER A 198 21.31 19.08 12.49
N ARG A 199 21.01 18.98 13.79
CA ARG A 199 21.36 19.98 14.80
C ARG A 199 22.73 19.72 15.45
N GLU A 200 23.34 18.56 15.21
CA GLU A 200 24.69 18.28 15.65
C GLU A 200 25.69 18.95 14.68
N PRO A 201 26.72 19.67 15.18
CA PRO A 201 27.70 20.30 14.31
C PRO A 201 28.38 19.24 13.44
N LEU A 202 28.45 19.53 12.14
CA LEU A 202 29.15 18.68 11.18
C LEU A 202 30.52 18.30 11.73
N PRO A 203 30.92 17.01 11.74
CA PRO A 203 32.28 16.58 12.08
C PRO A 203 33.32 17.46 11.38
N GLU A 204 34.42 17.80 12.04
CA GLU A 204 35.44 18.74 11.51
C GLU A 204 35.96 18.35 10.11
N GLU A 205 35.95 17.06 9.78
CA GLU A 205 36.32 16.56 8.46
C GLU A 205 35.37 17.03 7.36
N LEU A 206 34.06 17.04 7.64
CA LEU A 206 33.04 17.52 6.69
C LEU A 206 33.06 19.05 6.56
N GLN A 207 33.38 19.77 7.63
CA GLN A 207 33.57 21.22 7.58
C GLN A 207 34.72 21.61 6.65
N LYS A 208 35.86 20.92 6.72
CA LYS A 208 36.99 21.14 5.81
C LYS A 208 36.63 20.85 4.35
N ILE A 209 35.81 19.84 4.09
CA ILE A 209 35.39 19.49 2.73
C ILE A 209 34.39 20.52 2.17
N VAL A 210 33.44 21.00 2.98
CA VAL A 210 32.48 22.04 2.59
C VAL A 210 33.18 23.38 2.36
N GLU A 211 34.08 23.79 3.25
CA GLU A 211 34.89 25.00 3.05
C GLU A 211 35.77 24.92 1.79
N THR A 212 36.28 23.74 1.46
CA THR A 212 37.07 23.52 0.23
C THR A 212 36.18 23.66 -1.01
N GLN A 213 34.96 23.08 -0.99
CA GLN A 213 33.98 23.25 -2.07
C GLN A 213 33.50 24.68 -2.24
N GLU A 214 33.23 25.42 -1.15
CA GLU A 214 32.83 26.82 -1.20
C GLU A 214 33.97 27.71 -1.76
N LYS A 215 35.23 27.43 -1.39
CA LYS A 215 36.39 28.11 -1.96
C LYS A 215 36.55 27.81 -3.46
N GLU A 216 36.33 26.58 -3.90
CA GLU A 216 36.37 26.22 -5.32
C GLU A 216 35.23 26.86 -6.13
N ALA A 217 34.02 26.94 -5.56
CA ALA A 217 32.89 27.64 -6.17
C ALA A 217 33.14 29.16 -6.29
N ALA A 218 33.69 29.79 -5.24
CA ALA A 218 34.03 31.22 -5.25
C ALA A 218 35.16 31.56 -6.24
N VAL A 219 36.14 30.67 -6.40
CA VAL A 219 37.21 30.80 -7.41
C VAL A 219 36.65 30.66 -8.83
N THR A 220 35.63 29.83 -9.02
CA THR A 220 34.96 29.65 -10.32
C THR A 220 34.10 30.86 -10.70
N GLU A 221 33.39 31.47 -9.75
CA GLU A 221 32.66 32.74 -9.98
C GLU A 221 33.60 33.92 -10.27
N GLN A 222 34.73 34.04 -9.56
CA GLN A 222 35.71 35.11 -9.80
C GLN A 222 36.41 35.02 -11.17
N LYS A 223 36.48 33.82 -11.76
CA LYS A 223 37.09 33.60 -13.08
C LYS A 223 36.14 33.94 -14.24
N ALA A 224 34.85 34.16 -13.97
CA ALA A 224 33.81 34.36 -14.99
C ALA A 224 33.61 35.83 -15.43
N LEU A 225 34.26 36.82 -14.81
CA LEU A 225 34.27 38.22 -15.26
C LEU A 225 35.67 38.80 -14.96
N PRO A 226 36.49 39.28 -15.93
CA PRO A 226 36.11 40.29 -16.93
C PRO A 226 36.77 40.14 -18.34
N PHE A 227 36.22 40.90 -19.30
CA PHE A 227 36.71 41.24 -20.66
C PHE A 227 36.25 40.37 -21.85
N GLU A 228 35.17 40.82 -22.50
CA GLU A 228 35.27 41.29 -23.89
C GLU A 228 34.21 42.37 -24.17
N PRO A 229 34.60 43.59 -24.61
CA PRO A 229 33.66 44.65 -24.87
C PRO A 229 32.94 44.43 -26.22
N LYS A 230 31.60 44.47 -26.19
CA LYS A 230 30.77 44.71 -27.37
C LYS A 230 31.12 46.07 -27.98
N SER A 231 31.66 46.11 -29.20
CA SER A 231 31.47 47.26 -30.09
C SER A 231 31.44 46.89 -31.58
N ALA A 232 30.22 46.96 -32.12
CA ALA A 232 29.78 47.39 -33.44
C ALA A 232 30.77 47.52 -34.64
N LYS A 233 30.41 46.77 -35.70
CA LYS A 233 30.21 47.20 -37.11
C LYS A 233 31.41 47.68 -37.96
N LYS A 234 31.70 46.91 -39.03
CA LYS A 234 31.79 47.48 -40.40
C LYS A 234 31.40 46.45 -41.47
N LYS A 235 30.43 46.83 -42.30
CA LYS A 235 30.00 46.19 -43.56
C LYS A 235 31.06 46.40 -44.66
N ALA A 236 31.27 45.40 -45.52
CA ALA A 236 31.37 45.48 -47.00
C ALA A 236 31.75 44.07 -47.53
N THR A 237 30.87 43.27 -48.16
CA THR A 237 30.55 43.17 -49.61
C THR A 237 31.73 43.00 -50.58
N GLY A 238 31.68 41.91 -51.37
CA GLY A 238 32.41 41.67 -52.64
C GLY A 238 33.81 41.08 -52.46
N GLY A 239 34.26 40.05 -53.16
CA GLY A 239 33.81 39.36 -54.38
C GLY A 239 35.01 38.58 -54.96
N SER A 240 34.69 37.65 -55.87
CA SER A 240 35.57 36.82 -56.71
C SER A 240 36.22 35.59 -56.06
#